data_AF-A0A4Y7WQ77-F1
#
_entry.id   AF-A0A4Y7WQ77-F1
#
_cell.length_a   1.000
_cell.length_b   1.000
_cell.length_c   1.000
_cell.angle_alpha   90.00
_cell.angle_beta   90.00
_cell.angle_gamma   90.00
#
_symmetry.space_group_name_H-M   'P 1'
#
loop_
_entity.id
_entity.type
_entity.pdbx_description
1 polymer ?
#
loop_
_entity_poly.entity_id
_entity_poly.type
_entity_poly.pdbx_seq_one_letter_code
_entity_poly.pdbx_strand_id
1 'polypeptide(L)'
;MYEFELHSVHSTIPCYVINDNESNRYAIRTFDTSGAVFDSTHALLQWVKQEWKAEDFIDKQAFQTMLSELTSSLTESNTNHLL
;
A
#
# COMPACT_ATOMS: atom_id res chain seq x y z
N MET A 1 2.28 5.40 12.48
CA MET A 1 3.20 5.83 11.42
C MET A 1 2.70 5.21 10.13
N TYR A 2 2.61 5.98 9.04
CA TYR A 2 2.26 5.45 7.72
C TYR A 2 3.54 4.99 7.03
N GLU A 3 3.48 3.92 6.26
CA GLU A 3 4.66 3.36 5.59
C GLU A 3 4.88 4.02 4.24
N PHE A 4 3.79 4.34 3.54
CA PHE A 4 3.84 5.07 2.27
C PHE A 4 2.93 6.30 2.30
N GLU A 5 3.40 7.38 1.70
CA GLU A 5 2.66 8.60 1.42
C GLU A 5 2.75 8.88 -0.09
N LEU A 6 1.62 8.91 -0.78
CA LEU A 6 1.53 9.08 -2.22
C LEU A 6 0.70 10.30 -2.57
N HIS A 7 1.21 11.16 -3.43
CA HIS A 7 0.49 12.36 -3.85
C HIS A 7 -0.32 12.07 -5.11
N SER A 8 -1.65 12.18 -5.01
CA SER A 8 -2.55 11.99 -6.14
C SER A 8 -2.59 13.23 -7.04
N VAL A 9 -2.86 13.05 -8.33
CA VAL A 9 -3.13 14.17 -9.26
C VAL A 9 -4.50 14.82 -9.01
N HIS A 10 -5.38 14.18 -8.22
CA HIS A 10 -6.76 14.59 -8.03
C HIS A 10 -6.99 15.52 -6.83
N SER A 11 -6.02 15.65 -5.91
CA SER A 11 -6.18 16.42 -4.67
C SER A 11 -4.83 16.77 -4.06
N THR A 12 -4.81 17.78 -3.17
CA THR A 12 -3.65 18.13 -2.34
C THR A 12 -3.51 17.24 -1.10
N ILE A 13 -4.52 16.43 -0.78
CA ILE A 13 -4.49 15.48 0.34
C ILE A 13 -3.76 14.21 -0.12
N PRO A 14 -2.67 13.78 0.56
CA PRO A 14 -1.97 12.55 0.20
C PRO A 14 -2.81 11.31 0.47
N CYS A 15 -2.58 10.28 -0.34
CA CYS A 15 -3.00 8.91 -0.05
C CYS A 15 -1.97 8.27 0.87
N TYR A 16 -2.42 7.42 1.79
CA TYR A 16 -1.56 6.75 2.76
C TYR A 16 -1.77 5.26 2.72
N VAL A 17 -0.69 4.49 2.85
CA VAL A 17 -0.71 3.04 2.94
C VAL A 17 0.02 2.60 4.21
N ILE A 18 -0.57 1.67 4.94
CA ILE A 18 -0.01 1.02 6.12
C ILE A 18 0.08 -0.47 5.82
N ASN A 19 1.27 -1.05 5.92
CA ASN A 19 1.52 -2.49 5.80
C ASN A 19 2.34 -2.99 7.02
N ASP A 20 1.74 -2.87 8.19
CA ASP A 20 2.38 -3.15 9.48
C ASP A 20 2.04 -4.58 9.93
N ASN A 21 2.92 -5.52 9.57
CA ASN A 21 2.81 -6.94 9.94
C ASN A 21 2.93 -7.17 11.45
N GLU A 22 3.76 -6.38 12.15
CA GLU A 22 3.98 -6.55 13.59
C GLU A 22 2.72 -6.23 14.40
N SER A 23 1.98 -5.20 13.98
CA SER A 23 0.75 -4.75 14.64
C SER A 23 -0.53 -5.26 13.99
N ASN A 24 -0.45 -6.16 12.99
CA ASN A 24 -1.58 -6.61 12.17
C ASN A 24 -2.44 -5.45 11.63
N ARG A 25 -1.79 -4.42 11.08
CA ARG A 25 -2.44 -3.21 10.61
C ARG A 25 -2.19 -3.02 9.12
N TYR A 26 -3.25 -3.24 8.33
CA TYR A 26 -3.22 -3.05 6.88
C TYR A 26 -4.33 -2.09 6.49
N ALA A 27 -3.98 -0.90 6.01
CA ALA A 27 -4.99 0.12 5.75
C ALA A 27 -4.56 1.11 4.66
N ILE A 28 -5.57 1.64 3.98
CA ILE A 28 -5.44 2.71 3.00
C ILE A 28 -6.30 3.90 3.43
N ARG A 29 -5.77 5.09 3.24
CA ARG A 29 -6.54 6.33 3.19
C ARG A 29 -6.35 6.97 1.82
N THR A 30 -7.44 7.29 1.15
CA THR A 30 -7.47 7.90 -0.19
C THR A 30 -7.56 9.42 -0.09
N PHE A 31 -7.38 10.09 -1.24
CA PHE A 31 -7.38 11.54 -1.36
C PHE A 31 -8.74 12.20 -1.05
N ASP A 32 -9.83 11.46 -1.22
CA ASP A 32 -11.20 11.89 -0.90
C ASP A 32 -11.56 11.66 0.58
N THR A 33 -10.55 11.36 1.41
CA THR A 33 -10.64 11.03 2.85
C THR A 33 -11.35 9.72 3.18
N SER A 34 -11.76 8.95 2.18
CA SER A 34 -12.21 7.57 2.38
C SER A 34 -11.02 6.64 2.64
N GLY A 35 -11.29 5.35 2.86
CA GLY A 35 -10.27 4.38 3.19
C GLY A 35 -10.80 2.97 3.35
N ALA A 36 -9.89 2.02 3.43
CA ALA A 36 -10.19 0.61 3.60
C ALA A 36 -9.19 -0.02 4.58
N VAL A 37 -9.65 -1.01 5.34
CA VAL A 37 -8.83 -1.82 6.25
C VAL A 37 -8.88 -3.26 5.73
N PHE A 38 -7.76 -3.96 5.84
CA PHE A 38 -7.58 -5.31 5.31
C PHE A 38 -7.04 -6.24 6.39
N ASP A 39 -7.24 -7.54 6.19
CA ASP A 39 -6.77 -8.57 7.12
C ASP A 39 -5.34 -9.06 6.79
N SER A 40 -4.75 -8.62 5.68
CA SER A 40 -3.40 -9.02 5.26
C SER A 40 -2.78 -8.08 4.22
N THR A 41 -1.45 -8.12 4.10
CA THR A 41 -0.68 -7.51 2.99
C THR A 41 -1.19 -7.96 1.62
N HIS A 42 -1.61 -9.22 1.49
CA HIS A 42 -2.11 -9.75 0.22
C HIS A 42 -3.41 -9.06 -0.20
N ALA A 43 -4.39 -8.97 0.72
CA ALA A 43 -5.66 -8.31 0.47
C ALA A 43 -5.48 -6.81 0.17
N LEU A 44 -4.59 -6.14 0.93
CA LEU A 44 -4.18 -4.75 0.68
C LEU A 44 -3.62 -4.58 -0.74
N LEU A 45 -2.65 -5.41 -1.14
CA LEU A 45 -2.00 -5.33 -2.45
C LEU A 45 -2.98 -5.59 -3.61
N GLN A 46 -3.91 -6.54 -3.45
CA GLN A 46 -4.94 -6.79 -4.47
C GLN A 46 -5.84 -5.59 -4.66
N TRP A 47 -6.28 -4.96 -3.57
CA TRP A 47 -7.09 -3.75 -3.64
C TRP A 47 -6.35 -2.61 -4.34
N VAL A 48 -5.08 -2.37 -3.99
CA VAL A 48 -4.26 -1.34 -4.65
C VAL A 48 -4.18 -1.57 -6.16
N LYS A 49 -3.92 -2.81 -6.59
CA LYS A 49 -3.82 -3.16 -8.03
C LYS A 49 -5.16 -3.03 -8.77
N GLN A 50 -6.28 -3.17 -8.07
CA GLN A 50 -7.62 -3.05 -8.64
C GLN A 50 -8.07 -1.60 -8.75
N GLU A 51 -7.89 -0.82 -7.68
CA GLU A 51 -8.47 0.51 -7.55
C GLU A 51 -7.54 1.64 -8.00
N TRP A 52 -6.22 1.41 -7.96
CA TRP A 52 -5.23 2.44 -8.30
C TRP A 52 -4.41 2.09 -9.53
N LYS A 53 -4.05 3.12 -10.27
CA LYS A 53 -3.12 3.09 -11.41
C LYS A 53 -1.99 4.08 -11.17
N ALA A 54 -0.86 3.86 -11.83
CA ALA A 54 0.28 4.78 -11.72
C ALA A 54 -0.08 6.21 -12.17
N GLU A 55 -1.02 6.33 -13.10
CA GLU A 55 -1.55 7.60 -13.62
C GLU A 55 -2.29 8.43 -12.57
N ASP A 56 -2.77 7.82 -11.49
CA ASP A 56 -3.52 8.51 -10.43
C ASP A 56 -2.58 9.31 -9.50
N PHE A 57 -1.26 9.17 -9.67
CA PHE A 57 -0.22 9.75 -8.82
C PHE A 57 0.73 10.67 -9.58
N ILE A 58 1.17 11.73 -8.88
CA ILE A 58 2.14 12.70 -9.39
C ILE A 58 3.50 12.02 -9.60
N ASP A 59 3.95 11.27 -8.60
CA ASP A 59 5.16 10.46 -8.68
C ASP A 59 4.80 8.99 -8.95
N LYS A 60 4.82 8.64 -10.24
CA LYS A 60 4.58 7.26 -10.68
C LYS A 60 5.60 6.28 -10.12
N GLN A 61 6.85 6.72 -9.91
CA GLN A 61 7.91 5.87 -9.40
C GLN A 61 7.65 5.52 -7.94
N ALA A 62 7.18 6.48 -7.12
CA ALA A 62 6.79 6.22 -5.74
C ALA A 62 5.69 5.14 -5.64
N PHE A 63 4.68 5.20 -6.52
CA PHE A 63 3.65 4.17 -6.60
C PHE A 63 4.23 2.79 -6.98
N GLN A 64 5.12 2.73 -7.97
CA GLN A 64 5.74 1.46 -8.37
C GLN A 64 6.66 0.89 -7.28
N THR A 65 7.40 1.73 -6.58
CA THR A 65 8.23 1.32 -5.44
C THR A 65 7.36 0.71 -4.34
N MET A 66 6.25 1.36 -3.98
CA MET A 66 5.29 0.84 -2.99
C MET A 66 4.72 -0.53 -3.41
N LEU A 67 4.33 -0.72 -4.69
CA LEU A 67 3.91 -2.03 -5.19
C LEU A 67 5.01 -3.09 -5.07
N SER A 68 6.25 -2.73 -5.37
CA SER A 68 7.40 -3.64 -5.27
C SER A 68 7.66 -4.06 -3.83
N GLU A 69 7.66 -3.11 -2.88
CA GLU A 69 7.88 -3.39 -1.47
C GLU A 69 6.78 -4.28 -0.88
N LEU A 70 5.50 -3.95 -1.13
CA LEU A 70 4.38 -4.80 -0.72
C LEU A 70 4.48 -6.23 -1.29
N THR A 71 4.96 -6.36 -2.54
CA THR A 71 5.17 -7.67 -3.16
C THR A 71 6.33 -8.43 -2.50
N SER A 72 7.44 -7.75 -2.22
CA SER A 72 8.60 -8.34 -1.54
C SER A 72 8.27 -8.82 -0.12
N SER A 73 7.47 -8.07 0.64
CA SER A 73 7.05 -8.47 1.99
C SER A 73 6.25 -9.78 2.00
N LEU A 74 5.52 -10.09 0.93
CA LEU A 74 4.81 -11.37 0.78
C LEU A 74 5.78 -12.54 0.58
N THR A 75 6.89 -12.33 -0.15
CA THR A 75 7.91 -13.37 -0.37
C THR A 75 8.79 -13.63 0.86
N GLU A 76 9.12 -12.58 1.62
CA GLU A 76 9.91 -12.72 2.86
C GLU A 76 9.14 -13.47 3.95
N SER A 77 7.84 -13.22 4.07
CA SER A 77 6.96 -13.93 5.03
C SER A 77 6.93 -15.45 4.79
N ASN A 78 7.11 -15.90 3.55
CA ASN A 78 7.12 -17.32 3.20
C ASN A 78 8.46 -18.03 3.45
N THR A 79 9.55 -17.27 3.62
CA THR A 79 10.91 -17.84 3.76
C THR A 79 11.30 -18.06 5.24
N ASN A 80 10.66 -17.34 6.16
CA ASN A 80 10.95 -17.41 7.60
C ASN A 80 10.31 -18.61 8.35
N HIS A 81 9.67 -19.55 7.63
CA HIS A 81 9.06 -20.76 8.24
C HIS A 81 9.94 -22.02 8.11
N LEU A 82 11.21 -21.87 7.74
CA LEU A 82 12.17 -22.97 7.56
C LEU A 82 13.48 -22.70 8.33
N LEU A 83 13.42 -22.47 9.65
CA LEU A 83 14.56 -22.63 10.58
C LEU A 83 14.07 -23.15 11.93
#